data_AF-A0A2U3DX90-F1
#
_entry.id   AF-A0A2U3DX90-F1
#
_cell.length_a   1.000
_cell.length_b   1.000
_cell.length_c   1.000
_cell.angle_alpha   90.00
_cell.angle_beta   90.00
_cell.angle_gamma   90.00
#
_symmetry.space_group_name_H-M   'P 1'
#
loop_
_entity.id
_entity.type
_entity.pdbx_description
1 polymer ?
#
loop_
_entity_poly.entity_id
_entity_poly.type
_entity_poly.pdbx_seq_one_letter_code
_entity_poly.pdbx_strand_id
1 'polypeptide(L)'
;MFLELRPCAELSLQKVLSGELRTFFRADPTVEIGTSHGLGGLLTLEDIAGGYGKSTLTWAGSLTIAWFVDRKHDLCGIGAIPPSLPIRGSGTILGLKETFYRDIYAKQREWKR
;
A
#
# COMPACT_ATOMS: atom_id res chain seq x y z
N MET A 1 -22.84 -0.47 2.28
CA MET A 1 -22.79 -1.00 3.65
C MET A 1 -21.33 -1.12 4.02
N PHE A 2 -20.81 -0.18 4.81
CA PHE A 2 -19.46 -0.31 5.35
C PHE A 2 -19.57 -1.18 6.59
N LEU A 3 -18.84 -2.29 6.63
CA LEU A 3 -18.70 -3.09 7.84
C LEU A 3 -17.86 -2.25 8.81
N GLU A 4 -18.50 -1.62 9.79
CA GLU A 4 -17.78 -0.98 10.88
C GLU A 4 -17.05 -2.07 11.67
N LEU A 5 -15.76 -1.83 11.95
CA LEU A 5 -14.99 -2.71 12.82
C LEU A 5 -15.64 -2.71 14.20
N ARG A 6 -15.76 -3.90 14.81
CA ARG A 6 -16.13 -3.96 16.23
C ARG A 6 -15.13 -3.13 17.04
N PRO A 7 -15.54 -2.47 18.13
CA PRO A 7 -14.66 -1.58 18.90
C PRO A 7 -13.32 -2.20 19.31
N CYS A 8 -13.31 -3.50 19.63
CA CYS A 8 -12.08 -4.22 19.96
C CYS A 8 -11.10 -4.37 18.78
N ALA A 9 -11.62 -4.52 17.55
CA ALA A 9 -10.80 -4.63 16.35
C ALA A 9 -10.18 -3.27 15.97
N GLU A 10 -10.95 -2.20 16.11
CA GLU A 10 -10.46 -0.82 15.91
C GLU A 10 -9.31 -0.51 16.88
N LEU A 11 -9.48 -0.81 18.18
CA LEU A 11 -8.43 -0.60 19.18
C LEU A 11 -7.16 -1.39 18.89
N SER A 12 -7.28 -2.65 18.44
CA SER A 12 -6.11 -3.45 18.04
C SER A 12 -5.41 -2.87 16.82
N LEU A 13 -6.17 -2.41 15.82
CA LEU A 13 -5.60 -1.74 14.65
C LEU A 13 -4.85 -0.46 15.06
N GLN A 14 -5.46 0.39 15.88
CA GLN A 14 -4.83 1.63 16.37
C GLN A 14 -3.53 1.34 17.14
N LYS A 15 -3.46 0.26 17.91
CA LYS A 15 -2.22 -0.18 18.57
C LYS A 15 -1.13 -0.56 17.57
N VAL A 16 -1.48 -1.22 16.47
CA VAL A 16 -0.51 -1.56 15.41
C VAL A 16 -0.03 -0.31 14.69
N LEU A 17 -0.95 0.60 14.33
CA LEU A 17 -0.64 1.83 13.59
C LEU A 17 0.14 2.86 14.42
N SER A 18 0.05 2.80 15.76
CA SER A 18 0.83 3.65 16.67
C SER A 18 2.15 3.02 17.15
N GLY A 19 2.39 1.74 16.87
CA GLY A 19 3.58 1.00 17.31
C GLY A 19 4.85 1.27 16.51
N GLU A 20 5.95 0.64 16.92
CA GLU A 20 7.27 0.77 16.30
C GLU A 20 7.30 0.32 14.83
N LEU A 21 6.48 -0.67 14.48
CA LEU A 21 6.40 -1.24 13.13
C LEU A 21 5.41 -0.50 12.21
N ARG A 22 4.86 0.65 12.64
CA ARG A 22 3.81 1.38 11.91
C ARG A 22 4.15 1.68 10.44
N THR A 23 5.43 1.87 10.11
CA THR A 23 5.87 2.18 8.75
C THR A 23 5.61 1.03 7.77
N PHE A 24 5.57 -0.22 8.24
CA PHE A 24 5.18 -1.38 7.43
C PHE A 24 3.68 -1.45 7.14
N PHE A 25 2.86 -0.73 7.91
CA PHE A 25 1.40 -0.72 7.81
C PHE A 25 0.87 0.57 7.17
N ARG A 26 1.67 1.17 6.28
CA ARG A 26 1.27 2.33 5.46
C ARG A 26 1.09 1.91 4.01
N ALA A 27 0.06 2.46 3.36
CA ALA A 27 -0.18 2.24 1.95
C ALA A 27 0.90 2.92 1.08
N ASP A 28 1.38 4.08 1.50
CA ASP A 28 2.60 4.74 1.01
C ASP A 28 3.46 5.11 2.24
N PRO A 29 4.73 4.67 2.33
CA PRO A 29 5.57 4.96 3.51
C PRO A 29 5.87 6.46 3.69
N THR A 30 5.77 7.24 2.61
CA THR A 30 6.13 8.67 2.55
C THR A 30 4.96 9.62 2.83
N VAL A 31 3.72 9.12 2.86
CA VAL A 31 2.51 9.92 3.01
C VAL A 31 1.72 9.43 4.21
N GLU A 32 1.38 10.34 5.13
CA GLU A 32 0.54 10.03 6.28
C GLU A 32 -0.93 10.29 5.94
N ILE A 33 -1.71 9.22 5.84
CA ILE A 33 -3.15 9.23 5.58
C ILE A 33 -3.89 8.24 6.50
N GLY A 34 -5.18 8.47 6.71
CA GLY A 34 -6.05 7.48 7.34
C GLY A 34 -5.97 6.13 6.63
N THR A 35 -5.70 5.07 7.38
CA THR A 35 -5.62 3.70 6.89
C THR A 35 -6.42 2.78 7.80
N SER A 36 -7.20 1.88 7.21
CA SER A 36 -7.88 0.79 7.90
C SER A 36 -7.35 -0.56 7.42
N HIS A 37 -7.97 -1.66 7.87
CA HIS A 37 -7.66 -3.00 7.41
C HIS A 37 -8.92 -3.68 6.87
N GLY A 38 -8.94 -3.94 5.56
CA GLY A 38 -10.02 -4.67 4.90
C GLY A 38 -9.85 -6.19 4.97
N LEU A 39 -10.72 -6.92 4.30
CA LEU A 39 -10.54 -8.37 4.10
C LEU A 39 -9.46 -8.61 3.03
N GLY A 40 -8.20 -8.63 3.45
CA GLY A 40 -7.06 -8.97 2.59
C GLY A 40 -5.84 -8.04 2.72
N GLY A 41 -5.96 -6.90 3.41
CA GLY A 41 -4.82 -5.99 3.60
C GLY A 41 -5.22 -4.60 4.08
N LEU A 42 -4.29 -3.64 3.95
CA LEU A 42 -4.52 -2.24 4.26
C LEU A 42 -5.54 -1.64 3.30
N LEU A 43 -6.36 -0.74 3.82
CA LEU A 43 -7.37 -0.02 3.05
C LEU A 43 -7.19 1.48 3.26
N THR A 44 -6.93 2.22 2.18
CA THR A 44 -6.82 3.69 2.27
C THR A 44 -8.19 4.30 2.61
N LEU A 45 -8.22 5.25 3.55
CA LEU A 45 -9.45 5.98 3.90
C LEU A 45 -9.58 7.30 3.14
N GLU A 46 -8.49 7.75 2.54
CA GLU A 46 -8.33 9.02 1.83
C GLU A 46 -7.58 8.79 0.51
N ASP A 47 -7.62 9.79 -0.37
CA ASP A 47 -6.82 9.79 -1.59
C ASP A 47 -5.37 10.19 -1.30
N ILE A 48 -4.42 9.55 -1.97
CA ILE A 48 -3.01 9.96 -2.03
C ILE A 48 -2.78 10.68 -3.35
N ALA A 49 -2.32 11.93 -3.27
CA ALA A 49 -2.05 12.75 -4.46
C ALA A 49 -1.07 12.04 -5.42
N GLY A 50 -1.53 11.77 -6.64
CA GLY A 50 -0.72 11.12 -7.68
C GLY A 50 -0.57 9.60 -7.54
N GLY A 51 -1.12 8.98 -6.50
CA GLY A 51 -1.08 7.54 -6.23
C GLY A 51 -2.46 6.95 -5.90
N TYR A 52 -2.54 6.14 -4.84
CA TYR A 52 -3.75 5.40 -4.47
C TYR A 52 -4.96 6.30 -4.22
N GLY A 53 -6.11 5.91 -4.76
CA GLY A 53 -7.40 6.50 -4.41
C GLY A 53 -7.91 6.00 -3.06
N LYS A 54 -8.94 6.66 -2.54
CA LYS A 54 -9.72 6.21 -1.38
C LYS A 54 -10.27 4.81 -1.61
N SER A 55 -10.22 3.97 -0.57
CA SER A 55 -10.67 2.57 -0.59
C SER A 55 -9.85 1.67 -1.52
N THR A 56 -8.58 1.99 -1.74
CA THR A 56 -7.60 1.10 -2.37
C THR A 56 -7.19 0.03 -1.37
N LEU A 57 -7.29 -1.24 -1.76
CA LEU A 57 -6.83 -2.38 -0.97
C LEU A 57 -5.40 -2.73 -1.39
N THR A 58 -4.48 -2.83 -0.45
CA THR A 58 -3.06 -3.13 -0.73
C THR A 58 -2.44 -3.98 0.35
N TRP A 59 -1.46 -4.81 -0.03
CA TRP A 59 -0.59 -5.51 0.90
C TRP A 59 0.78 -5.77 0.26
N ALA A 60 1.67 -6.34 1.05
CA ALA A 60 3.02 -6.70 0.62
C ALA A 60 3.32 -8.18 0.91
N GLY A 61 4.13 -8.79 0.04
CA GLY A 61 4.76 -10.08 0.31
C GLY A 61 6.22 -9.84 0.68
N SER A 62 6.50 -9.73 1.97
CA SER A 62 7.83 -9.37 2.48
C SER A 62 8.37 -8.08 1.81
N LEU A 63 9.68 -7.97 1.66
CA LEU A 63 10.35 -6.82 1.06
C LEU A 63 10.24 -6.77 -0.47
N THR A 64 9.88 -7.86 -1.14
CA THR A 64 10.07 -8.01 -2.59
C THR A 64 8.78 -7.91 -3.40
N ILE A 65 7.62 -8.13 -2.78
CA ILE A 65 6.32 -8.11 -3.46
C ILE A 65 5.46 -6.96 -2.92
N ALA A 66 4.79 -6.29 -3.85
CA ALA A 66 3.81 -5.22 -3.65
C ALA A 66 2.59 -5.51 -4.52
N TRP A 67 1.38 -5.39 -3.98
CA TRP A 67 0.16 -5.43 -4.80
C TRP A 67 -0.90 -4.46 -4.31
N PHE A 68 -1.75 -4.01 -5.22
CA PHE A 68 -2.87 -3.13 -4.91
C PHE A 68 -4.05 -3.33 -5.86
N VAL A 69 -5.23 -2.95 -5.38
CA VAL A 69 -6.48 -2.88 -6.13
C VAL A 69 -7.12 -1.52 -5.83
N ASP A 70 -7.03 -0.61 -6.79
CA ASP A 70 -7.59 0.73 -6.73
C ASP A 70 -8.79 0.83 -7.68
N ARG A 71 -9.97 0.60 -7.11
CA ARG A 71 -11.24 0.65 -7.86
C ARG A 71 -11.62 2.06 -8.27
N LYS A 72 -11.12 3.09 -7.58
CA LYS A 72 -11.45 4.49 -7.89
C LYS A 72 -10.77 4.93 -9.19
N HIS A 73 -9.52 4.51 -9.39
CA HIS A 73 -8.77 4.83 -10.60
C HIS A 73 -8.88 3.76 -11.71
N ASP A 74 -9.67 2.71 -11.47
CA ASP A 74 -9.78 1.55 -12.36
C ASP A 74 -8.39 0.97 -12.70
N LEU A 75 -7.62 0.68 -11.64
CA LEU A 75 -6.26 0.19 -11.75
C LEU A 75 -5.97 -0.86 -10.67
N CYS A 76 -5.31 -1.94 -11.05
CA CYS A 76 -4.68 -2.86 -10.12
C CYS A 76 -3.29 -3.22 -10.63
N GLY A 77 -2.44 -3.72 -9.75
CA GLY A 77 -1.08 -4.07 -10.12
C GLY A 77 -0.40 -4.95 -9.09
N ILE A 78 0.57 -5.72 -9.58
CA ILE A 78 1.52 -6.46 -8.76
C ILE A 78 2.93 -6.18 -9.25
N GLY A 79 3.79 -5.76 -8.32
CA GLY A 79 5.23 -5.63 -8.51
C GLY A 79 5.93 -6.72 -7.72
N ALA A 80 6.72 -7.54 -8.39
CA ALA A 80 7.52 -8.59 -7.76
C ALA A 80 8.98 -8.41 -8.19
N ILE A 81 9.83 -8.08 -7.22
CA ILE A 81 11.27 -7.85 -7.43
C ILE A 81 12.01 -9.11 -6.99
N PRO A 82 12.46 -9.98 -7.90
CA PRO A 82 13.27 -11.14 -7.55
C PRO A 82 14.69 -10.67 -7.17
N PRO A 83 15.11 -10.77 -5.90
CA PRO A 83 16.45 -10.34 -5.52
C PRO A 83 17.48 -11.42 -5.85
N SER A 84 18.70 -11.00 -6.15
CA SER A 84 19.85 -11.92 -6.15
C SER A 84 20.18 -12.35 -4.72
N LEU A 85 20.67 -13.58 -4.54
CA LEU A 85 21.11 -14.08 -3.23
C LEU A 85 22.63 -13.89 -3.02
N PRO A 86 23.08 -13.60 -1.78
CA PRO A 86 22.26 -13.24 -0.63
C PRO A 86 21.58 -11.88 -0.85
N ILE A 87 20.41 -11.67 -0.22
CA ILE A 87 19.69 -10.39 -0.32
C ILE A 87 20.58 -9.29 0.28
N ARG A 88 21.22 -8.50 -0.58
CA ARG A 88 22.01 -7.32 -0.23
C ARG A 88 21.23 -6.07 -0.63
N GLY A 89 21.27 -5.03 0.19
CA GLY A 89 20.62 -3.74 -0.12
C GLY A 89 19.09 -3.79 -0.01
N SER A 90 18.55 -4.12 1.18
CA SER A 90 17.10 -4.06 1.45
C SER A 90 16.49 -2.69 1.10
N GLY A 91 17.24 -1.61 1.29
CA GLY A 91 16.84 -0.26 0.87
C GLY A 91 16.63 -0.12 -0.65
N THR A 92 17.44 -0.78 -1.47
CA THR A 92 17.26 -0.77 -2.94
C THR A 92 15.96 -1.46 -3.34
N ILE A 93 15.64 -2.60 -2.72
CA ILE A 93 14.39 -3.33 -3.00
C ILE A 93 13.18 -2.48 -2.60
N LEU A 94 13.25 -1.80 -1.44
CA LEU A 94 12.19 -0.89 -1.01
C LEU A 94 12.02 0.29 -2.00
N GLY A 95 13.10 0.91 -2.45
CA GLY A 95 13.05 1.98 -3.45
C GLY A 95 12.46 1.53 -4.79
N LEU A 96 12.72 0.28 -5.21
CA LEU A 96 12.09 -0.30 -6.40
C LEU A 96 10.58 -0.50 -6.22
N LYS A 97 10.11 -0.89 -5.02
CA LYS A 97 8.67 -0.96 -4.72
C LYS A 97 8.01 0.42 -4.74
N GLU A 98 8.65 1.41 -4.14
CA GLU A 98 8.17 2.80 -4.16
C GLU A 98 8.08 3.35 -5.60
N THR A 99 9.09 3.04 -6.43
CA THR A 99 9.10 3.39 -7.85
C THR A 99 7.91 2.75 -8.57
N PHE A 100 7.67 1.46 -8.34
CA PHE A 100 6.50 0.77 -8.91
C PHE A 100 5.18 1.44 -8.52
N TYR A 101 4.97 1.76 -7.24
CA TYR A 101 3.72 2.38 -6.78
C TYR A 101 3.43 3.73 -7.42
N ARG A 102 4.46 4.54 -7.68
CA ARG A 102 4.27 5.89 -8.22
C ARG A 102 4.23 5.91 -9.74
N ASP A 103 5.14 5.17 -10.38
CA ASP A 103 5.34 5.25 -11.82
C ASP A 103 4.18 4.58 -12.58
N ILE A 104 3.56 3.53 -12.02
CA ILE A 104 2.41 2.88 -12.67
C ILE A 104 1.21 3.83 -12.86
N TYR A 105 0.97 4.71 -11.89
CA TYR A 105 -0.08 5.74 -11.99
C TYR A 105 0.29 6.82 -13.01
N ALA A 106 1.57 7.21 -13.10
CA ALA A 106 2.03 8.13 -14.13
C ALA A 106 1.82 7.55 -15.54
N LYS A 107 2.24 6.30 -15.76
CA LYS A 107 2.03 5.58 -17.03
C LYS A 107 0.55 5.39 -17.37
N GLN A 108 -0.30 5.11 -16.38
CA GLN A 108 -1.74 5.01 -16.61
C GLN A 108 -2.33 6.34 -17.09
N ARG A 109 -1.91 7.47 -16.50
CA ARG A 109 -2.36 8.81 -16.93
C ARG A 109 -1.88 9.16 -18.33
N GLU A 110 -0.65 8.77 -18.69
CA GLU A 110 -0.12 8.93 -20.05
C GLU A 110 -0.90 8.08 -21.06
N TRP A 111 -1.23 6.84 -20.73
CA TRP A 111 -1.98 5.94 -21.60
C TRP A 111 -3.43 6.38 -21.83
N LYS A 112 -4.06 7.02 -20.83
CA LYS A 112 -5.43 7.54 -20.93
C LYS A 112 -5.54 8.90 -21.65
N ARG A 113 -4.42 9.56 -21.97
CA ARG A 113 -4.39 10.79 -22.77
C ARG A 113 -4.49 10.47 -24.26
#